data_AF-A0A4Y7PEE9-F1
#
_entry.id   AF-A0A4Y7PEE9-F1
#
_cell.length_a   1.000
_cell.length_b   1.000
_cell.length_c   1.000
_cell.angle_alpha   90.00
_cell.angle_beta   90.00
_cell.angle_gamma   90.00
#
_symmetry.space_group_name_H-M   'P 1'
#
loop_
_entity.id
_entity.type
_entity.pdbx_description
1 polymer ?
#
loop_
_entity_poly.entity_id
_entity_poly.type
_entity_poly.pdbx_seq_one_letter_code
_entity_poly.pdbx_strand_id
1 'polypeptide(L)'
;HRLDSTERPEEVAGWLKRGRKLNVLPEINDVADFATHWRKWWTLLQPAERVSSTSMEWPLPRPMTANIDWSRTRRGGRNGLLIVILTLVWW
;
A
#
# COMPACT_ATOMS: atom_id res chain seq x y z
N HIS A 1 -9.11 13.16 -2.66
CA HIS A 1 -8.27 12.27 -3.49
C HIS A 1 -8.15 10.89 -2.85
N ARG A 2 -8.06 9.83 -3.67
CA ARG A 2 -7.93 8.43 -3.22
C ARG A 2 -6.64 7.85 -3.80
N LEU A 3 -5.98 6.94 -3.08
CA LEU A 3 -4.93 6.11 -3.65
C LEU A 3 -5.54 5.11 -4.64
N ASP A 4 -4.71 4.67 -5.59
CA ASP A 4 -5.01 3.51 -6.40
C ASP A 4 -5.28 2.29 -5.49
N SER A 5 -6.21 1.43 -5.89
CA SER A 5 -6.62 0.26 -5.10
C SER A 5 -6.33 -1.07 -5.79
N THR A 6 -5.62 -1.06 -6.91
CA THR A 6 -5.18 -2.26 -7.62
C THR A 6 -4.27 -3.08 -6.70
N GLU A 7 -4.48 -4.39 -6.64
CA GLU A 7 -3.78 -5.33 -5.73
C GLU A 7 -3.95 -5.06 -4.22
N ARG A 8 -4.78 -4.09 -3.81
CA ARG A 8 -5.00 -3.81 -2.39
C ARG A 8 -5.65 -5.04 -1.72
N PRO A 9 -5.13 -5.52 -0.56
CA PRO A 9 -5.69 -6.68 0.12
C PRO A 9 -7.18 -6.51 0.44
N GLU A 10 -7.93 -7.62 0.38
CA GLU A 10 -9.38 -7.63 0.57
C GLU A 10 -9.78 -7.18 1.98
N GLU A 11 -8.98 -7.52 2.99
CA GLU A 11 -9.14 -7.12 4.39
C GLU A 11 -9.14 -5.60 4.50
N VAL A 12 -8.23 -4.93 3.79
CA VAL A 12 -8.16 -3.47 3.72
C VAL A 12 -9.41 -2.94 3.04
N ALA A 13 -9.81 -3.51 1.89
CA ALA A 13 -11.01 -3.08 1.18
C ALA A 13 -12.28 -3.23 2.05
N GLY A 14 -12.42 -4.35 2.75
CA GLY A 14 -13.53 -4.63 3.67
C GLY A 14 -13.55 -3.69 4.86
N TRP A 15 -12.40 -3.45 5.50
CA TRP A 15 -12.29 -2.52 6.61
C TRP A 15 -12.60 -1.07 6.22
N LEU A 16 -12.15 -0.64 5.03
CA LEU A 16 -12.50 0.67 4.45
C LEU A 16 -14.02 0.79 4.21
N LYS A 17 -14.66 -0.25 3.64
CA LYS A 17 -16.11 -0.30 3.41
C LYS A 17 -16.91 -0.27 4.71
N ARG A 18 -16.40 -0.86 5.79
CA ARG A 18 -17.02 -0.87 7.14
C ARG A 18 -16.75 0.40 7.96
N GLY A 19 -16.26 1.48 7.32
CA GLY A 19 -16.14 2.80 7.93
C GLY A 19 -14.81 3.11 8.61
N ARG A 20 -13.84 2.17 8.57
CA ARG A 20 -12.48 2.33 9.13
C ARG A 20 -12.46 2.48 10.66
N LYS A 21 -13.17 1.60 11.35
CA LYS A 21 -13.18 1.58 12.82
C LYS A 21 -11.78 1.20 13.31
N LEU A 22 -11.09 2.14 13.96
CA LEU A 22 -9.70 1.95 14.40
C LEU A 22 -9.58 0.91 15.54
N ASN A 23 -10.65 0.75 16.31
CA ASN A 23 -10.77 -0.24 17.38
C ASN A 23 -11.26 -1.63 16.90
N VAL A 24 -11.53 -1.78 15.60
CA VAL A 24 -11.95 -3.05 15.01
C VAL A 24 -11.03 -3.34 13.83
N LEU A 25 -9.89 -3.97 14.13
CA LEU A 25 -8.95 -4.41 13.12
C LEU A 25 -9.53 -5.60 12.34
N PRO A 26 -9.27 -5.73 11.03
CA PRO A 26 -9.68 -6.90 10.30
C PRO A 26 -8.86 -8.12 10.75
N GLU A 27 -9.49 -9.29 10.69
CA GLU A 27 -8.82 -10.57 10.87
C GLU A 27 -8.01 -10.91 9.60
N ILE A 28 -6.74 -11.27 9.79
CA ILE A 28 -5.84 -11.71 8.72
C ILE A 28 -5.59 -13.21 8.94
N ASN A 29 -6.32 -14.05 8.20
CA ASN A 29 -6.24 -15.51 8.35
C ASN A 29 -5.00 -16.09 7.65
N ASP A 30 -4.58 -15.49 6.53
CA ASP A 30 -3.37 -15.86 5.80
C ASP A 30 -2.45 -14.64 5.69
N VAL A 31 -1.47 -14.58 6.60
CA VAL A 31 -0.49 -13.48 6.64
C VAL A 31 0.38 -13.47 5.39
N ALA A 32 0.69 -14.63 4.79
CA ALA A 32 1.55 -14.71 3.62
C ALA A 32 0.85 -14.16 2.38
N ASP A 33 -0.44 -14.47 2.21
CA ASP A 33 -1.26 -13.90 1.16
C ASP A 33 -1.46 -12.39 1.34
N PHE A 34 -1.81 -11.95 2.56
CA PHE A 34 -1.92 -10.53 2.88
C PHE A 34 -0.63 -9.77 2.56
N ALA A 35 0.51 -10.26 3.02
CA ALA A 35 1.81 -9.64 2.78
C ALA A 35 2.17 -9.60 1.29
N THR A 36 1.73 -10.58 0.50
CA THR A 36 1.95 -10.63 -0.95
C THR A 36 1.13 -9.57 -1.66
N HIS A 37 -0.17 -9.50 -1.42
CA HIS A 37 -1.04 -8.46 -1.98
C HIS A 37 -0.64 -7.07 -1.52
N TRP A 38 -0.28 -6.92 -0.23
CA TRP A 38 0.16 -5.64 0.31
C TRP A 38 1.43 -5.13 -0.39
N ARG A 39 2.44 -6.00 -0.59
CA ARG A 39 3.65 -5.65 -1.35
C ARG A 39 3.33 -5.29 -2.79
N LYS A 40 2.46 -6.02 -3.47
CA LYS A 40 2.00 -5.67 -4.82
C LYS A 40 1.35 -4.29 -4.87
N TRP A 41 0.41 -4.03 -3.97
CA TRP A 41 -0.25 -2.74 -3.85
C TRP A 41 0.75 -1.60 -3.59
N TRP A 42 1.66 -1.74 -2.63
CA TRP A 42 2.66 -0.71 -2.34
C TRP A 42 3.61 -0.45 -3.51
N THR A 43 4.01 -1.51 -4.24
CA THR A 43 4.85 -1.40 -5.43
C THR A 43 4.15 -0.60 -6.52
N LEU A 44 2.87 -0.85 -6.78
CA LEU A 44 2.08 -0.10 -7.79
C LEU A 44 1.91 1.38 -7.44
N LEU A 45 1.87 1.69 -6.13
CA LEU A 45 1.82 3.07 -5.66
C LEU A 45 3.17 3.79 -5.78
N GLN A 46 4.29 3.07 -5.93
CA GLN A 46 5.60 3.71 -5.97
C GLN A 46 5.84 4.52 -7.24
N PRO A 47 6.73 5.53 -7.15
CA PRO A 47 7.35 6.14 -8.31
C PRO A 47 8.04 5.09 -9.18
N ALA A 48 8.04 5.28 -10.51
CA ALA A 48 8.60 4.32 -11.46
C ALA A 48 10.10 4.10 -11.23
N GLU A 49 10.82 5.12 -10.75
CA GLU A 49 12.24 5.06 -10.41
C GLU A 49 12.54 4.07 -9.27
N ARG A 50 11.53 3.69 -8.49
CA ARG A 50 11.64 2.73 -7.38
C ARG A 50 11.18 1.32 -7.75
N VAL A 51 10.75 1.09 -8.99
CA VAL A 51 10.23 -0.21 -9.45
C VAL A 51 11.17 -0.75 -10.52
N SER A 52 11.77 -1.93 -10.27
CA SER A 52 12.58 -2.61 -11.28
C SER A 52 11.69 -3.05 -12.45
N SER A 53 12.19 -2.87 -13.67
CA SER A 53 11.47 -3.30 -14.89
C SER A 53 11.50 -4.81 -15.09
N THR A 54 12.35 -5.52 -14.37
CA THR A 54 12.67 -6.94 -14.63
C THR A 54 12.03 -7.90 -13.63
N SER A 55 11.68 -7.44 -12.42
CA SER A 55 11.00 -8.24 -11.40
C SER A 55 10.42 -7.35 -10.30
N MET A 56 9.45 -7.87 -9.52
CA MET A 56 9.07 -7.28 -8.24
C MET A 56 10.14 -7.59 -7.17
N GLU A 57 11.33 -7.04 -7.35
CA GLU A 57 12.39 -7.13 -6.37
C GLU A 57 11.98 -6.41 -5.08
N TRP A 58 12.08 -7.13 -3.96
CA TRP A 58 11.78 -6.63 -2.62
C TRP A 58 12.98 -6.84 -1.70
N PRO A 59 13.40 -5.84 -0.92
CA PRO A 59 12.81 -4.50 -0.80
C PRO A 59 13.02 -3.62 -2.02
N LEU A 60 12.08 -2.69 -2.27
CA LEU A 60 12.14 -1.79 -3.42
C LEU A 60 13.40 -0.91 -3.38
N PRO A 61 14.07 -0.70 -4.53
CA PRO A 61 15.30 0.09 -4.60
C PRO A 61 15.11 1.50 -4.06
N ARG A 62 16.22 2.06 -3.59
CA ARG A 62 16.34 3.44 -3.09
C ARG A 62 17.29 4.20 -4.00
N PRO A 63 16.83 4.67 -5.18
CA PRO A 63 17.68 5.44 -6.08
C PRO A 63 18.11 6.74 -5.39
N MET A 64 19.35 7.16 -5.61
CA MET A 64 19.89 8.44 -5.10
C MET A 64 19.46 9.66 -5.95
N THR A 65 18.46 9.50 -6.82
CA THR A 65 18.01 10.56 -7.72
C THR A 65 17.19 11.61 -6.98
N ALA A 66 17.46 12.90 -7.24
CA ALA A 66 16.75 14.00 -6.58
C ALA A 66 15.32 14.23 -7.11
N ASN A 67 15.03 13.77 -8.33
CA ASN A 67 13.77 14.07 -9.03
C ASN A 67 12.81 12.86 -9.08
N ILE A 68 12.48 12.30 -7.92
CA ILE A 68 11.50 11.21 -7.82
C ILE A 68 10.08 11.79 -7.78
N ASP A 69 9.21 11.39 -8.71
CA ASP A 69 7.81 11.85 -8.71
C ASP A 69 6.92 11.07 -7.73
N TRP A 70 6.63 11.70 -6.59
CA TRP A 70 5.72 11.18 -5.57
C TRP A 70 4.24 11.55 -5.78
N SER A 71 3.85 12.12 -6.94
CA SER A 71 2.47 12.54 -7.22
C SER A 71 1.41 11.45 -6.94
N ARG A 72 1.76 10.17 -7.17
CA ARG A 72 0.89 9.00 -6.95
C ARG A 72 0.57 8.73 -5.48
N THR A 73 1.55 8.94 -4.59
CA THR A 73 1.39 8.73 -3.13
C THR A 73 1.05 10.01 -2.37
N ARG A 74 1.21 11.19 -2.99
CA ARG A 74 0.77 12.51 -2.47
C ARG A 74 -0.76 12.63 -2.51
N ARG A 75 -1.42 11.74 -1.81
CA ARG A 75 -2.87 11.67 -1.63
C ARG A 75 -3.15 11.82 -0.15
N GLY A 76 -3.60 13.01 0.24
CA GLY A 76 -4.08 13.29 1.59
C GLY A 76 -5.52 12.84 1.82
N GLY A 77 -6.01 13.05 3.04
CA GLY A 77 -7.39 12.81 3.42
C GLY A 77 -7.71 11.38 3.83
N ARG A 78 -9.02 11.09 3.92
CA ARG A 78 -9.57 9.90 4.59
C ARG A 78 -9.09 8.57 4.00
N ASN A 79 -8.75 8.51 2.71
CA ASN A 79 -8.28 7.29 2.03
C ASN A 79 -6.92 7.50 1.34
N GLY A 80 -6.07 8.31 1.96
CA GLY A 80 -4.74 8.66 1.49
C GLY A 80 -3.63 7.73 2.00
N LEU A 81 -2.38 8.21 1.95
CA LEU A 81 -1.17 7.48 2.36
C LEU A 81 -1.23 6.89 3.77
N LEU A 82 -1.91 7.57 4.69
CA LEU A 82 -2.09 7.09 6.07
C LEU A 82 -2.69 5.68 6.12
N ILE A 83 -3.57 5.32 5.19
CA ILE A 83 -4.17 3.97 5.17
C ILE A 83 -3.10 2.90 4.95
N VAL A 84 -2.16 3.14 4.03
CA VAL A 84 -1.07 2.19 3.76
C VAL A 84 -0.23 1.97 5.03
N ILE A 85 0.10 3.03 5.75
CA ILE A 85 0.87 2.96 7.00
C ILE A 85 0.08 2.22 8.08
N LEU A 86 -1.21 2.53 8.25
CA LEU A 86 -2.05 1.88 9.26
C LEU A 86 -2.16 0.37 9.06
N THR A 87 -2.19 -0.10 7.81
CA THR A 87 -2.28 -1.53 7.51
C THR A 87 -1.03 -2.33 7.87
N LEU A 88 0.12 -1.66 8.08
CA LEU A 88 1.36 -2.29 8.59
C LEU A 88 1.32 -2.55 10.10
N VAL A 89 0.30 -2.07 10.81
CA VAL A 89 0.13 -2.35 12.25
C VAL A 89 -0.66 -3.65 12.46
N TRP A 90 -1.29 -4.18 11.41
CA TRP A 90 -2.16 -5.35 11.52
C TRP A 90 -1.38 -6.67 11.59
N TRP A 91 -0.13 -6.68 11.10
CA TRP A 91 0.78 -7.83 11.00
C TRP A 91 2.23 -7.34 11.04
#